data_AF-A0A7S2UB27-F1
#
_entry.id   AF-A0A7S2UB27-F1
#
_cell.length_a   1.000
_cell.length_b   1.000
_cell.length_c   1.000
_cell.angle_alpha   90.00
_cell.angle_beta   90.00
_cell.angle_gamma   90.00
#
_symmetry.space_group_name_H-M   'P 1'
#
loop_
_entity.id
_entity.type
_entity.pdbx_description
1 polymer ?
#
loop_
_entity_poly.entity_id
_entity_poly.type
_entity_poly.pdbx_seq_one_letter_code
_entity_poly.pdbx_strand_id
1 'polypeptide(L)'
;MRHSPTGKRMRKPSRSKGKPALSNFNDYLSFGYLATRCIGIFLVSYMFVLMCLLPMLKVDMPQVPAGATLRQRALNGAHLPHVKEAAKAVKKRLGDLTVSTASIEKNLLALAAAEFDAQREIEWEQEAQKGGKVAPILIKEDRSSQRDGFIILGMHRSGTSMLAGLLHQGAGYQVGEPLIEAGFDNEKGFFEFLPAVLQNDEFLYAQDADWSSNVIVYDPEQGLRDIKSGVVKFKEGKKALTFLNSKESVPWMQKDPRMCVTLPTWLPLLNTEPAIVFSYRHPLEVAMSLKKRQKFLLEQGLRIWIVYNMRAVQNSRNLCRIVTSQDKILRNPKKEVQRVSDELTSKCGVPTPLRRIKQSIVDEFVDPKLQHNKKDLADGKILMEYGEGCVIRDFDSDLLKGDPNKKNEEVFYLMAMKVYCDLKSGDAFKEDYKWPTW
;
A
#
# COMPACT_ATOMS: atom_id res chain seq x y z
N MET A 1 -66.55 59.59 -1.51
CA MET A 1 -67.20 58.86 -0.41
C MET A 1 -66.31 57.67 -0.06
N ARG A 2 -65.47 57.77 0.98
CA ARG A 2 -65.63 57.11 2.30
C ARG A 2 -66.12 55.66 2.21
N HIS A 3 -65.22 54.69 2.39
CA HIS A 3 -65.16 53.84 3.59
C HIS A 3 -63.91 52.94 3.57
N SER A 4 -63.34 52.74 4.76
CA SER A 4 -62.25 51.82 5.15
C SER A 4 -62.75 51.13 6.44
N PRO A 5 -62.10 50.09 7.01
CA PRO A 5 -61.60 48.82 6.46
C PRO A 5 -62.15 47.61 7.25
N THR A 6 -62.00 46.38 6.74
CA THR A 6 -62.01 45.18 7.59
C THR A 6 -60.74 44.36 7.37
N GLY A 7 -59.89 44.33 8.39
CA GLY A 7 -58.62 43.62 8.39
C GLY A 7 -58.80 42.11 8.61
N LYS A 8 -58.21 41.29 7.74
CA LYS A 8 -57.88 39.90 8.04
C LYS A 8 -56.37 39.79 8.27
N ARG A 9 -55.98 39.62 9.54
CA ARG A 9 -54.62 39.30 9.98
C ARG A 9 -54.22 37.91 9.46
N MET A 10 -53.20 37.84 8.61
CA MET A 10 -52.44 36.61 8.35
C MET A 10 -51.70 36.20 9.64
N ARG A 11 -51.99 34.99 10.14
CA ARG A 11 -51.27 34.36 11.25
C ARG A 11 -49.92 33.84 10.74
N LYS A 12 -48.82 34.36 11.30
CA LYS A 12 -47.49 33.76 11.20
C LYS A 12 -47.49 32.37 11.88
N PRO A 13 -46.76 31.37 11.36
CA PRO A 13 -46.60 30.10 12.07
C PRO A 13 -45.78 30.31 13.34
N SER A 14 -46.28 29.77 14.45
CA SER A 14 -45.64 29.83 15.76
C SER A 14 -44.43 28.89 15.81
N ARG A 15 -43.28 29.40 16.25
CA ARG A 15 -42.16 28.59 16.70
C ARG A 15 -42.57 27.88 18.00
N SER A 16 -42.90 26.60 17.95
CA SER A 16 -42.98 25.77 19.15
C SER A 16 -41.56 25.53 19.67
N LYS A 17 -41.26 26.08 20.85
CA LYS A 17 -40.08 25.71 21.64
C LYS A 17 -40.29 24.28 22.17
N GLY A 18 -39.80 23.29 21.42
CA GLY A 18 -39.58 21.93 21.93
C GLY A 18 -38.30 21.88 22.76
N LYS A 19 -38.40 21.33 23.97
CA LYS A 19 -37.32 21.19 24.96
C LYS A 19 -36.11 20.43 24.38
N PRO A 20 -34.86 20.81 24.67
CA PRO A 20 -33.72 19.96 24.38
C PRO A 20 -33.80 18.70 25.25
N ALA A 21 -33.65 17.54 24.62
CA ALA A 21 -33.62 16.24 25.28
C ALA A 21 -32.43 16.18 26.24
N LEU A 22 -32.74 16.09 27.52
CA LEU A 22 -31.83 16.00 28.67
C LEU A 22 -31.26 14.57 28.82
N SER A 23 -30.79 13.95 27.72
CA SER A 23 -30.30 12.56 27.73
C SER A 23 -28.78 12.40 27.65
N ASN A 24 -28.00 13.44 27.34
CA ASN A 24 -26.55 13.27 27.09
C ASN A 24 -25.63 13.84 28.18
N PHE A 25 -26.13 14.20 29.37
CA PHE A 25 -25.24 14.72 30.43
C PHE A 25 -24.62 13.61 31.30
N ASN A 26 -25.32 12.47 31.47
CA ASN A 26 -24.80 11.33 32.23
C ASN A 26 -23.67 10.58 31.49
N ASP A 27 -23.72 10.52 30.15
CA ASP A 27 -22.70 9.83 29.36
C ASP A 27 -21.34 10.57 29.42
N TYR A 28 -21.35 11.90 29.43
CA TYR A 28 -20.12 12.70 29.61
C TYR A 28 -19.49 12.54 30.99
N LEU A 29 -20.30 12.35 32.05
CA LEU A 29 -19.80 12.10 33.41
C LEU A 29 -19.21 10.68 33.54
N SER A 30 -19.78 9.68 32.87
CA SER A 30 -19.23 8.31 32.87
C SER A 30 -17.89 8.21 32.12
N PHE A 31 -17.72 8.93 31.00
CA PHE A 31 -16.48 8.93 30.22
C PHE A 31 -15.34 9.66 30.97
N GLY A 32 -15.65 10.77 31.65
CA GLY A 32 -14.68 11.48 32.50
C GLY A 32 -14.21 10.66 33.70
N TYR A 33 -15.08 9.86 34.30
CA TYR A 33 -14.73 9.00 35.43
C TYR A 33 -13.82 7.83 35.02
N LEU A 34 -14.07 7.22 33.85
CA LEU A 34 -13.25 6.12 33.34
C LEU A 34 -11.85 6.59 32.91
N ALA A 35 -11.77 7.73 32.21
CA ALA A 35 -10.49 8.32 31.81
C ALA A 35 -9.62 8.69 33.03
N THR A 36 -10.24 9.23 34.08
CA THR A 36 -9.53 9.60 35.32
C THR A 36 -9.02 8.37 36.08
N ARG A 37 -9.76 7.25 36.06
CA ARG A 37 -9.30 5.97 36.64
C ARG A 37 -8.15 5.36 35.85
N CYS A 38 -8.15 5.43 34.51
CA CYS A 38 -7.04 4.96 33.70
C CYS A 38 -5.75 5.74 33.95
N ILE A 39 -5.84 7.07 34.08
CA ILE A 39 -4.69 7.92 34.43
C ILE A 39 -4.18 7.60 35.84
N GLY A 40 -5.09 7.40 36.81
CA GLY A 40 -4.72 7.00 38.17
C GLY A 40 -3.99 5.65 38.20
N ILE A 41 -4.48 4.64 37.47
CA ILE A 41 -3.82 3.33 37.36
C ILE A 41 -2.44 3.49 36.72
N PHE A 42 -2.32 4.26 35.64
CA PHE A 42 -1.04 4.49 34.97
C PHE A 42 -0.01 5.17 35.89
N LEU A 43 -0.43 6.16 36.69
CA LEU A 43 0.45 6.83 37.65
C LEU A 43 0.89 5.90 38.79
N VAL A 44 0.00 5.04 39.29
CA VAL A 44 0.35 4.04 40.32
C VAL A 44 1.31 3.00 39.75
N SER A 45 1.07 2.50 38.53
CA SER A 45 1.98 1.58 37.84
C SER A 45 3.35 2.21 37.58
N TYR A 46 3.38 3.48 37.18
CA TYR A 46 4.62 4.23 36.96
C TYR A 46 5.42 4.42 38.26
N MET A 47 4.74 4.77 39.37
CA MET A 47 5.37 4.87 40.69
C MET A 47 5.87 3.52 41.20
N PHE A 48 5.15 2.43 40.93
CA PHE A 48 5.57 1.07 41.29
C PHE A 48 6.83 0.66 40.52
N VAL A 49 6.89 0.95 39.21
CA VAL A 49 8.09 0.73 38.39
C VAL A 49 9.27 1.56 38.92
N LEU A 50 9.05 2.81 39.31
CA LEU A 50 10.10 3.65 39.91
C LEU A 50 10.60 3.08 41.25
N MET A 51 9.70 2.65 42.13
CA MET A 51 10.04 2.04 43.43
C MET A 51 10.73 0.68 43.28
N CYS A 52 10.44 -0.08 42.24
CA CYS A 52 11.13 -1.35 41.94
C CYS A 52 12.52 -1.13 41.30
N LEU A 53 12.70 -0.06 40.52
CA LEU A 53 13.97 0.26 39.86
C LEU A 53 14.96 1.00 40.77
N LEU A 54 14.47 1.78 41.74
CA LEU A 54 15.29 2.52 42.71
C LEU A 54 16.26 1.64 43.53
N PRO A 55 15.87 0.47 44.07
CA PRO A 55 16.76 -0.44 44.78
C PRO A 55 17.77 -1.16 43.87
N MET A 56 17.52 -1.23 42.56
CA MET A 56 18.45 -1.81 41.59
C MET A 56 19.57 -0.85 41.16
N LEU A 57 19.38 0.45 41.40
CA LEU A 57 20.40 1.48 41.30
C LEU A 57 21.16 1.54 42.63
N LYS A 58 22.10 0.60 42.86
CA LYS A 58 23.12 0.74 43.92
C LYS A 58 24.02 1.94 43.59
N VAL A 59 23.57 3.12 43.97
CA VAL A 59 24.38 4.34 43.99
C VAL A 59 24.73 4.57 45.45
N ASP A 60 26.02 4.50 45.77
CA ASP A 60 26.52 4.84 47.10
C ASP A 60 26.19 6.30 47.40
N MET A 61 25.28 6.51 48.35
CA MET A 61 24.95 7.84 48.85
C MET A 61 25.95 8.22 49.96
N PRO A 62 26.62 9.38 49.90
CA PRO A 62 27.53 9.79 50.95
C PRO A 62 26.76 10.07 52.26
N GLN A 63 27.33 9.61 53.38
CA GLN A 63 26.79 9.77 54.73
C GLN A 63 26.75 11.26 55.12
N VAL A 64 25.56 11.77 55.49
CA VAL A 64 25.38 13.13 56.00
C VAL A 64 25.60 13.12 57.52
N PRO A 65 26.38 14.04 58.11
CA PRO A 65 26.61 14.07 59.56
C PRO A 65 25.30 14.27 60.34
N ALA A 66 25.17 13.57 61.47
CA ALA A 66 24.00 13.67 62.35
C ALA A 66 23.95 15.07 63.00
N GLY A 67 23.02 15.92 62.53
CA GLY A 67 22.77 17.25 63.11
C GLY A 67 22.23 18.33 62.18
N ALA A 68 22.08 18.10 60.87
CA ALA A 68 21.60 19.12 59.94
C ALA A 68 20.07 19.31 59.97
N THR A 69 19.60 20.57 59.94
CA THR A 69 18.16 20.92 59.96
C THR A 69 17.48 20.66 58.60
N LEU A 70 16.16 20.38 58.62
CA LEU A 70 15.33 20.10 57.43
C LEU A 70 15.45 21.16 56.31
N ARG A 71 15.71 22.42 56.66
CA ARG A 71 15.85 23.53 55.69
C ARG A 71 17.19 23.49 54.93
N GLN A 72 18.26 22.99 55.55
CA GLN A 72 19.56 22.78 54.87
C GLN A 72 19.53 21.58 53.91
N ARG A 73 18.71 20.55 54.21
CA ARG A 73 18.49 19.42 53.30
C ARG A 73 17.75 19.80 52.02
N ALA A 74 16.85 20.78 52.08
CA ALA A 74 16.09 21.25 50.91
C ALA A 74 16.91 22.11 49.93
N LEU A 75 17.87 22.90 50.43
CA LEU A 75 18.66 23.83 49.60
C LEU A 75 19.81 23.15 48.83
N ASN A 76 20.35 22.04 49.33
CA ASN A 76 21.34 21.24 48.58
C ASN A 76 20.70 20.30 47.54
N GLY A 77 19.38 20.15 47.53
CA GLY A 77 18.65 19.34 46.54
C GLY A 77 18.40 20.03 45.19
N ALA A 78 18.79 21.30 45.03
CA ALA A 78 18.44 22.13 43.87
C ALA A 78 19.55 22.29 42.81
N HIS A 79 20.64 21.52 42.90
CA HIS A 79 21.62 21.41 41.82
C HIS A 79 21.95 19.93 41.55
N LEU A 80 21.25 19.32 40.59
CA LEU A 80 21.64 18.01 40.05
C LEU A 80 22.10 18.12 38.58
N PRO A 81 23.38 18.43 38.32
CA PRO A 81 24.06 18.08 37.08
C PRO A 81 24.08 16.56 36.82
N HIS A 82 23.94 15.76 37.88
CA HIS A 82 24.10 14.31 37.86
C HIS A 82 22.93 13.51 37.26
N VAL A 83 21.71 14.08 37.17
CA VAL A 83 20.56 13.37 36.54
C VAL A 83 20.74 13.30 35.02
N LYS A 84 21.28 14.35 34.40
CA LYS A 84 21.56 14.36 32.95
C LYS A 84 22.69 13.40 32.59
N GLU A 85 23.75 13.37 33.40
CA GLU A 85 24.87 12.43 33.24
C GLU A 85 24.40 10.97 33.44
N ALA A 86 23.60 10.70 34.49
CA ALA A 86 23.03 9.37 34.73
C ALA A 86 22.09 8.92 33.60
N ALA A 87 21.21 9.80 33.11
CA ALA A 87 20.34 9.50 31.96
C ALA A 87 21.14 9.23 30.67
N LYS A 88 22.25 9.94 30.46
CA LYS A 88 23.15 9.73 29.33
C LYS A 88 23.89 8.40 29.43
N ALA A 89 24.34 8.02 30.62
CA ALA A 89 24.97 6.72 30.88
C ALA A 89 24.00 5.54 30.71
N VAL A 90 22.75 5.69 31.16
CA VAL A 90 21.68 4.69 30.97
C VAL A 90 21.31 4.55 29.50
N LYS A 91 21.16 5.66 28.77
CA LYS A 91 20.88 5.64 27.32
C LYS A 91 22.01 4.98 26.53
N LYS A 92 23.28 5.21 26.92
CA LYS A 92 24.44 4.56 26.31
C LYS A 92 24.42 3.05 26.57
N ARG A 93 24.22 2.60 27.81
CA ARG A 93 24.13 1.16 28.13
C ARG A 93 22.95 0.45 27.46
N LEU A 94 21.80 1.11 27.33
CA LEU A 94 20.65 0.60 26.56
C LEU A 94 20.95 0.50 25.06
N GLY A 95 21.74 1.43 24.51
CA GLY A 95 22.23 1.36 23.14
C GLY A 95 23.22 0.20 22.92
N ASP A 96 24.16 0.03 23.85
CA ASP A 96 25.15 -1.05 23.78
C ASP A 96 24.49 -2.44 23.95
N LEU A 97 23.46 -2.54 24.80
CA LEU A 97 22.64 -3.75 24.98
C LEU A 97 21.78 -4.06 23.75
N THR A 98 21.15 -3.06 23.12
CA THR A 98 20.33 -3.28 21.90
C THR A 98 21.18 -3.67 20.69
N VAL A 99 22.40 -3.13 20.55
CA VAL A 99 23.35 -3.55 19.51
C VAL A 99 23.86 -4.98 19.76
N SER A 100 24.10 -5.34 21.02
CA SER A 100 24.50 -6.70 21.39
C SER A 100 23.39 -7.73 21.15
N THR A 101 22.13 -7.43 21.53
CA THR A 101 21.00 -8.33 21.27
C THR A 101 20.69 -8.45 19.79
N ALA A 102 20.77 -7.36 19.01
CA ALA A 102 20.59 -7.41 17.56
C ALA A 102 21.68 -8.23 16.86
N SER A 103 22.93 -8.17 17.35
CA SER A 103 24.03 -9.00 16.85
C SER A 103 23.84 -10.48 17.18
N ILE A 104 23.36 -10.78 18.40
CA ILE A 104 23.04 -12.14 18.83
C ILE A 104 21.85 -12.72 18.04
N GLU A 105 20.78 -11.94 17.84
CA GLU A 105 19.63 -12.35 17.01
C GLU A 105 20.02 -12.58 15.55
N LYS A 106 20.88 -11.72 14.97
CA LYS A 106 21.36 -11.90 13.60
C LYS A 106 22.21 -13.18 13.43
N ASN A 107 23.03 -13.51 14.43
CA ASN A 107 23.82 -14.74 14.42
C ASN A 107 22.96 -16.00 14.64
N LEU A 108 21.94 -15.93 15.51
CA LEU A 108 20.96 -17.00 15.71
C LEU A 108 20.09 -17.23 14.47
N LEU A 109 19.66 -16.16 13.80
CA LEU A 109 18.93 -16.24 12.52
C LEU A 109 19.81 -16.82 11.40
N ALA A 110 21.09 -16.46 11.34
CA ALA A 110 22.02 -17.02 10.36
C ALA A 110 22.30 -18.50 10.62
N LEU A 111 22.44 -18.91 11.88
CA LEU A 111 22.59 -20.32 12.27
C LEU A 111 21.32 -21.13 12.00
N ALA A 112 20.15 -20.61 12.36
CA ALA A 112 18.87 -21.25 12.07
C ALA A 112 18.59 -21.35 10.56
N ALA A 113 18.98 -20.35 9.77
CA ALA A 113 18.89 -20.40 8.31
C ALA A 113 19.82 -21.47 7.72
N ALA A 114 21.06 -21.57 8.20
CA ALA A 114 22.01 -22.58 7.75
C ALA A 114 21.57 -24.01 8.14
N GLU A 115 21.01 -24.20 9.33
CA GLU A 115 20.49 -25.49 9.79
C GLU A 115 19.22 -25.89 9.02
N PHE A 116 18.34 -24.93 8.72
CA PHE A 116 17.17 -25.13 7.86
C PHE A 116 17.55 -25.47 6.41
N ASP A 117 18.59 -24.83 5.86
CA ASP A 117 19.10 -25.11 4.53
C ASP A 117 19.75 -26.50 4.45
N ALA A 118 20.48 -26.93 5.48
CA ALA A 118 21.05 -28.28 5.58
C ALA A 118 19.96 -29.36 5.70
N GLN A 119 18.91 -29.12 6.49
CA GLN A 119 17.76 -30.02 6.59
C GLN A 119 17.04 -30.17 5.23
N ARG A 120 16.97 -29.07 4.46
CA ARG A 120 16.33 -29.03 3.15
C ARG A 120 17.12 -29.79 2.07
N GLU A 121 18.45 -29.78 2.11
CA GLU A 121 19.26 -30.61 1.19
C GLU A 121 19.06 -32.10 1.47
N ILE A 122 18.96 -32.50 2.75
CA ILE A 122 18.67 -33.89 3.13
C ILE A 122 17.26 -34.31 2.67
N GLU A 123 16.25 -33.46 2.85
CA GLU A 123 14.88 -33.72 2.36
C GLU A 123 14.82 -33.80 0.82
N TRP A 124 15.57 -32.94 0.12
CA TRP A 124 15.67 -32.94 -1.35
C TRP A 124 16.30 -34.23 -1.88
N GLU A 125 17.38 -34.71 -1.28
CA GLU A 125 18.02 -35.98 -1.66
C GLU A 125 17.09 -37.18 -1.42
N GLN A 126 16.31 -37.16 -0.34
CA GLN A 126 15.33 -38.19 -0.02
C GLN A 126 14.11 -38.18 -0.96
N GLU A 127 13.66 -37.01 -1.41
CA GLU A 127 12.59 -36.89 -2.41
C GLU A 127 13.08 -37.24 -3.82
N ALA A 128 14.31 -36.87 -4.18
CA ALA A 128 14.95 -37.23 -5.46
C ALA A 128 15.16 -38.75 -5.60
N GLN A 129 15.36 -39.48 -4.50
CA GLN A 129 15.39 -40.95 -4.49
C GLN A 129 14.01 -41.60 -4.62
N LYS A 130 12.91 -40.90 -4.28
CA LYS A 130 11.52 -41.40 -4.37
C LYS A 130 10.84 -41.06 -5.70
N GLY A 131 11.29 -40.03 -6.41
CA GLY A 131 10.79 -39.65 -7.73
C GLY A 131 11.59 -40.32 -8.86
N GLY A 132 10.97 -41.26 -9.58
CA GLY A 132 11.57 -41.87 -10.77
C GLY A 132 12.07 -40.81 -11.78
N LYS A 133 13.28 -41.06 -12.31
CA LYS A 133 14.04 -40.19 -13.24
C LYS A 133 13.16 -39.39 -14.21
N VAL A 134 12.95 -38.11 -13.92
CA VAL A 134 12.59 -37.11 -14.94
C VAL A 134 13.89 -36.41 -15.33
N ALA A 135 14.30 -36.59 -16.58
CA ALA A 135 15.50 -35.96 -17.11
C ALA A 135 15.36 -34.41 -17.05
N PRO A 136 16.42 -33.68 -16.69
CA PRO A 136 16.39 -32.22 -16.76
C PRO A 136 16.23 -31.80 -18.22
N ILE A 137 15.18 -31.02 -18.50
CA ILE A 137 15.01 -30.36 -19.78
C ILE A 137 16.09 -29.28 -19.86
N LEU A 138 17.16 -29.58 -20.60
CA LEU A 138 18.17 -28.61 -20.99
C LEU A 138 17.57 -27.69 -22.05
N ILE A 139 17.01 -26.55 -21.62
CA ILE A 139 16.69 -25.44 -22.52
C ILE A 139 18.02 -24.77 -22.87
N LYS A 140 18.41 -24.81 -24.14
CA LYS A 140 19.53 -24.01 -24.68
C LYS A 140 19.17 -22.53 -24.53
N GLU A 141 19.85 -21.84 -23.63
CA GLU A 141 19.72 -20.39 -23.42
C GLU A 141 20.29 -19.61 -24.60
N ASP A 142 19.44 -18.87 -25.29
CA ASP A 142 19.85 -17.64 -25.96
C ASP A 142 19.84 -16.53 -24.88
N ARG A 143 21.02 -16.12 -24.42
CA ARG A 143 21.15 -15.12 -23.34
C ARG A 143 20.84 -13.69 -23.77
N SER A 144 20.42 -13.46 -25.03
CA SER A 144 20.10 -12.12 -25.53
C SER A 144 18.74 -11.59 -25.06
N SER A 145 17.88 -12.43 -24.46
CA SER A 145 16.50 -12.09 -24.06
C SER A 145 16.21 -12.12 -22.55
N GLN A 146 17.22 -12.27 -21.70
CA GLN A 146 17.05 -12.45 -20.26
C GLN A 146 16.86 -11.11 -19.54
N ARG A 147 15.75 -10.97 -18.79
CA ARG A 147 15.39 -9.74 -18.06
C ARG A 147 15.72 -9.90 -16.58
N ASP A 148 16.28 -8.88 -15.95
CA ASP A 148 16.70 -8.96 -14.54
C ASP A 148 15.53 -8.91 -13.54
N GLY A 149 14.35 -8.47 -13.99
CA GLY A 149 13.17 -8.37 -13.14
C GLY A 149 11.94 -7.83 -13.86
N PHE A 150 10.93 -7.45 -13.07
CA PHE A 150 9.66 -6.95 -13.59
C PHE A 150 9.02 -5.89 -12.71
N ILE A 151 8.13 -5.10 -13.32
CA ILE A 151 7.36 -4.06 -12.65
C ILE A 151 5.87 -4.44 -12.65
N ILE A 152 5.24 -4.37 -11.48
CA ILE A 152 3.78 -4.52 -11.36
C ILE A 152 3.12 -3.16 -11.62
N LEU A 153 2.31 -3.11 -12.66
CA LEU A 153 1.48 -1.96 -13.01
C LEU A 153 0.01 -2.23 -12.71
N GLY A 154 -0.68 -1.19 -12.25
CA GLY A 154 -2.12 -1.23 -12.00
C GLY A 154 -2.55 -0.06 -11.12
N MET A 155 -3.78 0.42 -11.32
CA MET A 155 -4.34 1.51 -10.53
C MET A 155 -4.34 1.17 -9.02
N HIS A 156 -4.14 2.18 -8.17
CA HIS A 156 -4.31 2.02 -6.72
C HIS A 156 -5.65 1.30 -6.41
N ARG A 157 -5.66 0.45 -5.37
CA ARG A 157 -6.84 -0.35 -4.97
C ARG A 157 -7.29 -1.41 -5.98
N SER A 158 -6.53 -1.65 -7.06
CA SER A 158 -6.76 -2.76 -8.00
C SER A 158 -6.14 -4.10 -7.53
N GLY A 159 -5.70 -4.16 -6.28
CA GLY A 159 -5.12 -5.36 -5.67
C GLY A 159 -3.66 -5.66 -6.05
N THR A 160 -2.95 -4.67 -6.59
CA THR A 160 -1.52 -4.77 -6.90
C THR A 160 -0.65 -5.09 -5.68
N SER A 161 -1.01 -4.62 -4.47
CA SER A 161 -0.30 -5.00 -3.24
C SER A 161 -0.48 -6.47 -2.87
N MET A 162 -1.69 -7.02 -3.05
CA MET A 162 -1.96 -8.44 -2.79
C MET A 162 -1.17 -9.31 -3.78
N LEU A 163 -1.16 -8.94 -5.05
CA LEU A 163 -0.35 -9.61 -6.08
C LEU A 163 1.15 -9.53 -5.76
N ALA A 164 1.64 -8.35 -5.36
CA ALA A 164 3.04 -8.15 -4.98
C ALA A 164 3.43 -9.02 -3.78
N GLY A 165 2.61 -9.07 -2.72
CA GLY A 165 2.86 -9.93 -1.57
C GLY A 165 2.90 -11.41 -1.94
N LEU A 166 1.95 -11.88 -2.75
CA LEU A 166 1.92 -13.27 -3.24
C LEU A 166 3.14 -13.63 -4.10
N LEU A 167 3.61 -12.72 -4.95
CA LEU A 167 4.80 -12.93 -5.78
C LEU A 167 6.08 -12.89 -4.94
N HIS A 168 6.22 -11.90 -4.05
CA HIS A 168 7.38 -11.77 -3.18
C HIS A 168 7.49 -12.94 -2.20
N GLN A 169 6.47 -13.16 -1.37
CA GLN A 169 6.53 -14.18 -0.33
C GLN A 169 6.28 -15.59 -0.87
N GLY A 170 5.36 -15.73 -1.82
CA GLY A 170 4.95 -17.02 -2.38
C GLY A 170 5.89 -17.56 -3.44
N ALA A 171 6.31 -16.73 -4.41
CA ALA A 171 7.19 -17.17 -5.49
C ALA A 171 8.67 -16.88 -5.18
N GLY A 172 8.99 -15.87 -4.37
CA GLY A 172 10.37 -15.57 -3.93
C GLY A 172 11.07 -14.48 -4.73
N TYR A 173 10.33 -13.60 -5.41
CA TYR A 173 10.92 -12.44 -6.10
C TYR A 173 11.47 -11.41 -5.10
N GLN A 174 12.62 -10.82 -5.39
CA GLN A 174 13.25 -9.87 -4.48
C GLN A 174 12.58 -8.49 -4.56
N VAL A 175 12.50 -7.78 -3.43
CA VAL A 175 12.00 -6.40 -3.36
C VAL A 175 13.05 -5.52 -2.69
N GLY A 176 13.09 -4.23 -3.04
CA GLY A 176 14.02 -3.29 -2.44
C GLY A 176 13.57 -2.89 -1.03
N GLU A 177 14.54 -2.51 -0.18
CA GLU A 177 14.30 -2.06 1.20
C GLU A 177 14.84 -0.64 1.44
N PRO A 178 14.12 0.22 2.18
CA PRO A 178 12.90 -0.08 2.94
C PRO A 178 11.63 -0.07 2.10
N LEU A 179 10.63 -0.88 2.50
CA LEU A 179 9.27 -0.82 1.98
C LEU A 179 8.41 0.24 2.70
N ILE A 180 7.38 0.75 2.02
CA ILE A 180 6.30 1.50 2.66
C ILE A 180 5.64 0.62 3.72
N GLU A 181 5.59 1.13 4.95
CA GLU A 181 5.00 0.44 6.10
C GLU A 181 3.53 0.07 5.84
N ALA A 182 3.10 -1.03 6.47
CA ALA A 182 1.69 -1.38 6.48
C ALA A 182 0.87 -0.25 7.14
N GLY A 183 -0.29 0.06 6.55
CA GLY A 183 -1.18 1.11 7.01
C GLY A 183 -2.58 0.56 7.32
N PHE A 184 -3.44 1.39 7.93
CA PHE A 184 -4.84 1.04 8.22
C PHE A 184 -5.62 0.63 6.95
N ASP A 185 -5.18 1.10 5.79
CA ASP A 185 -5.78 0.85 4.48
C ASP A 185 -5.17 -0.36 3.76
N ASN A 186 -4.09 -0.95 4.30
CA ASN A 186 -3.49 -2.21 3.86
C ASN A 186 -2.57 -2.81 4.94
N GLU A 187 -3.17 -3.57 5.86
CA GLU A 187 -2.48 -4.15 7.03
C GLU A 187 -1.40 -5.17 6.67
N LYS A 188 -1.46 -5.76 5.46
CA LYS A 188 -0.49 -6.75 4.97
C LYS A 188 0.72 -6.14 4.26
N GLY A 189 0.84 -4.81 4.27
CA GLY A 189 1.94 -4.09 3.65
C GLY A 189 1.73 -3.82 2.17
N PHE A 190 2.32 -2.73 1.68
CA PHE A 190 2.15 -2.29 0.29
C PHE A 190 3.11 -2.97 -0.68
N PHE A 191 4.27 -3.47 -0.22
CA PHE A 191 5.35 -3.94 -1.10
C PHE A 191 5.79 -2.86 -2.10
N GLU A 192 5.72 -1.60 -1.69
CA GLU A 192 6.20 -0.45 -2.47
C GLU A 192 7.58 -0.05 -1.93
N PHE A 193 8.60 -0.16 -2.77
CA PHE A 193 9.97 0.22 -2.40
C PHE A 193 10.08 1.74 -2.25
N LEU A 194 10.31 2.22 -1.01
CA LEU A 194 10.17 3.63 -0.63
C LEU A 194 11.01 4.60 -1.49
N PRO A 195 12.29 4.34 -1.81
CA PRO A 195 13.06 5.19 -2.71
C PRO A 195 12.42 5.38 -4.09
N ALA A 196 11.80 4.34 -4.67
CA ALA A 196 11.11 4.46 -5.95
C ALA A 196 9.82 5.29 -5.80
N VAL A 197 9.08 5.12 -4.69
CA VAL A 197 7.88 5.91 -4.38
C VAL A 197 8.20 7.40 -4.25
N LEU A 198 9.19 7.74 -3.43
CA LEU A 198 9.61 9.12 -3.22
C LEU A 198 10.10 9.76 -4.53
N GLN A 199 10.80 8.99 -5.37
CA GLN A 199 11.24 9.50 -6.65
C GLN A 199 10.08 9.70 -7.65
N ASN A 200 9.06 8.85 -7.63
CA ASN A 200 7.85 9.05 -8.42
C ASN A 200 7.10 10.31 -7.99
N ASP A 201 7.00 10.58 -6.68
CA ASP A 201 6.40 11.79 -6.17
C ASP A 201 7.18 13.04 -6.64
N GLU A 202 8.52 13.04 -6.57
CA GLU A 202 9.35 14.14 -7.10
C GLU A 202 9.13 14.38 -8.61
N PHE A 203 8.99 13.32 -9.40
CA PHE A 203 8.69 13.45 -10.83
C PHE A 203 7.34 14.10 -11.10
N LEU A 204 6.31 13.67 -10.37
CA LEU A 204 4.95 14.18 -10.55
C LEU A 204 4.84 15.63 -10.07
N TYR A 205 5.38 15.95 -8.89
CA TYR A 205 5.29 17.29 -8.31
C TYR A 205 6.02 18.35 -9.15
N ALA A 206 7.12 17.99 -9.82
CA ALA A 206 7.80 18.91 -10.73
C ALA A 206 6.96 19.32 -11.95
N GLN A 207 5.87 18.60 -12.23
CA GLN A 207 4.95 18.85 -13.34
C GLN A 207 3.52 19.16 -12.87
N ASP A 208 3.38 19.71 -11.65
CA ASP A 208 2.09 20.07 -11.04
C ASP A 208 1.07 18.91 -11.00
N ALA A 209 1.58 17.68 -10.85
CA ALA A 209 0.81 16.46 -10.71
C ALA A 209 1.09 15.78 -9.37
N ASP A 210 0.15 14.96 -8.93
CA ASP A 210 0.34 14.02 -7.82
C ASP A 210 -0.27 12.67 -8.21
N TRP A 211 -0.30 11.69 -7.30
CA TRP A 211 -0.86 10.37 -7.64
C TRP A 211 -2.35 10.43 -8.02
N SER A 212 -3.10 11.44 -7.58
CA SER A 212 -4.54 11.61 -7.75
C SER A 212 -4.97 12.70 -8.75
N SER A 213 -4.11 13.67 -9.02
CA SER A 213 -4.43 14.90 -9.73
C SER A 213 -3.45 15.15 -10.87
N ASN A 214 -3.95 15.68 -12.00
CA ASN A 214 -3.17 16.08 -13.18
C ASN A 214 -2.25 15.00 -13.78
N VAL A 215 -2.33 13.73 -13.38
CA VAL A 215 -1.52 12.62 -13.91
C VAL A 215 -1.60 12.45 -15.44
N ILE A 216 -2.69 12.91 -16.07
CA ILE A 216 -2.87 12.81 -17.52
C ILE A 216 -1.91 13.71 -18.29
N VAL A 217 -1.38 14.80 -17.70
CA VAL A 217 -0.50 15.75 -18.39
C VAL A 217 0.99 15.43 -18.21
N TYR A 218 1.34 14.40 -17.45
CA TYR A 218 2.74 14.04 -17.21
C TYR A 218 3.50 13.76 -18.52
N ASP A 219 4.60 14.47 -18.71
CA ASP A 219 5.58 14.31 -19.78
C ASP A 219 6.83 13.56 -19.24
N PRO A 220 7.04 12.30 -19.68
CA PRO A 220 8.18 11.53 -19.21
C PRO A 220 9.54 12.07 -19.69
N GLU A 221 9.61 12.73 -20.84
CA GLU A 221 10.84 13.32 -21.35
C GLU A 221 11.21 14.56 -20.54
N GLN A 222 10.22 15.36 -20.15
CA GLN A 222 10.43 16.47 -19.23
C GLN A 222 11.00 15.96 -17.90
N GLY A 223 10.47 14.86 -17.36
CA GLY A 223 11.03 14.22 -16.16
C GLY A 223 12.52 13.89 -16.29
N LEU A 224 12.97 13.38 -17.45
CA LEU A 224 14.40 13.12 -17.71
C LEU A 224 15.23 14.40 -17.84
N ARG A 225 14.67 15.44 -18.48
CA ARG A 225 15.32 16.77 -18.57
C ARG A 225 15.47 17.40 -17.19
N ASP A 226 14.48 17.26 -16.33
CA ASP A 226 14.47 17.82 -14.98
C ASP A 226 15.48 17.17 -14.05
N ILE A 227 15.78 15.87 -14.24
CA ILE A 227 16.91 15.22 -13.57
C ILE A 227 18.24 15.89 -13.95
N LYS A 228 18.43 16.16 -15.25
CA LYS A 228 19.68 16.72 -15.79
C LYS A 228 19.88 18.18 -15.41
N SER A 229 18.79 18.97 -15.40
CA SER A 229 18.81 20.39 -15.03
C SER A 229 18.85 20.62 -13.52
N GLY A 230 18.56 19.58 -12.72
CA GLY A 230 18.51 19.66 -11.26
C GLY A 230 17.19 20.19 -10.70
N VAL A 231 16.18 20.38 -11.55
CA VAL A 231 14.80 20.72 -11.13
C VAL A 231 14.21 19.60 -10.27
N VAL A 232 14.40 18.34 -10.70
CA VAL A 232 14.03 17.16 -9.91
C VAL A 232 15.25 16.65 -9.14
N LYS A 233 15.10 16.50 -7.82
CA LYS A 233 16.13 15.86 -7.00
C LYS A 233 16.13 14.35 -7.27
N PHE A 234 17.18 13.85 -7.91
CA PHE A 234 17.29 12.43 -8.25
C PHE A 234 18.02 11.57 -7.20
N LYS A 235 17.90 11.93 -5.91
CA LYS A 235 18.61 11.24 -4.82
C LYS A 235 18.01 9.87 -4.54
N GLU A 236 16.69 9.80 -4.40
CA GLU A 236 15.98 8.55 -4.10
C GLU A 236 15.95 7.64 -5.34
N GLY A 237 15.91 8.21 -6.53
CA GLY A 237 16.08 7.50 -7.79
C GLY A 237 17.43 6.79 -7.90
N LYS A 238 18.53 7.44 -7.52
CA LYS A 238 19.85 6.78 -7.45
C LYS A 238 19.83 5.56 -6.51
N LYS A 239 19.21 5.67 -5.34
CA LYS A 239 19.05 4.52 -4.42
C LYS A 239 18.18 3.42 -5.02
N ALA A 240 17.08 3.79 -5.67
CA ALA A 240 16.22 2.82 -6.34
C ALA A 240 17.02 2.05 -7.41
N LEU A 241 17.82 2.76 -8.21
CA LEU A 241 18.67 2.15 -9.23
C LEU A 241 19.77 1.25 -8.65
N THR A 242 20.29 1.51 -7.44
CA THR A 242 21.25 0.57 -6.84
C THR A 242 20.65 -0.83 -6.63
N PHE A 243 19.35 -0.92 -6.34
CA PHE A 243 18.66 -2.19 -6.25
C PHE A 243 18.25 -2.71 -7.64
N LEU A 244 17.58 -1.88 -8.45
CA LEU A 244 16.99 -2.29 -9.74
C LEU A 244 18.03 -2.65 -10.82
N ASN A 245 19.24 -2.12 -10.72
CA ASN A 245 20.35 -2.42 -11.64
C ASN A 245 21.38 -3.39 -11.06
N SER A 246 21.20 -3.87 -9.83
CA SER A 246 22.12 -4.83 -9.21
C SER A 246 21.82 -6.25 -9.68
N LYS A 247 22.89 -7.00 -9.99
CA LYS A 247 22.81 -8.43 -10.30
C LYS A 247 22.49 -9.29 -9.08
N GLU A 248 22.76 -8.80 -7.88
CA GLU A 248 22.43 -9.49 -6.62
C GLU A 248 20.92 -9.51 -6.36
N SER A 249 20.20 -8.52 -6.88
CA SER A 249 18.76 -8.37 -6.71
C SER A 249 17.93 -9.29 -7.64
N VAL A 250 18.56 -9.98 -8.58
CA VAL A 250 17.87 -10.76 -9.62
C VAL A 250 17.29 -12.07 -9.05
N PRO A 251 16.02 -12.45 -9.36
CA PRO A 251 15.02 -11.67 -10.07
C PRO A 251 14.32 -10.66 -9.14
N TRP A 252 14.39 -9.37 -9.50
CA TRP A 252 13.76 -8.31 -8.72
C TRP A 252 12.31 -8.06 -9.17
N MET A 253 11.53 -7.52 -8.25
CA MET A 253 10.18 -7.03 -8.47
C MET A 253 10.08 -5.60 -7.92
N GLN A 254 9.51 -4.71 -8.72
CA GLN A 254 9.12 -3.36 -8.28
C GLN A 254 7.61 -3.20 -8.39
N LYS A 255 7.00 -2.56 -7.40
CA LYS A 255 5.59 -2.12 -7.47
C LYS A 255 5.46 -0.70 -6.99
N ASP A 256 4.80 0.11 -7.79
CA ASP A 256 4.22 1.40 -7.41
C ASP A 256 3.17 1.73 -8.49
N PRO A 257 1.89 1.97 -8.13
CA PRO A 257 0.86 2.34 -9.10
C PRO A 257 1.23 3.56 -9.97
N ARG A 258 1.98 4.54 -9.44
CA ARG A 258 2.43 5.75 -10.16
C ARG A 258 3.34 5.41 -11.34
N MET A 259 4.00 4.25 -11.31
CA MET A 259 4.79 3.77 -12.46
C MET A 259 3.91 3.46 -13.68
N CYS A 260 2.59 3.32 -13.56
CA CYS A 260 1.73 3.34 -14.75
C CYS A 260 1.98 4.61 -15.59
N VAL A 261 2.25 5.73 -14.93
CA VAL A 261 2.49 7.05 -15.53
C VAL A 261 3.98 7.30 -15.77
N THR A 262 4.82 7.05 -14.75
CA THR A 262 6.25 7.42 -14.77
C THR A 262 7.16 6.37 -15.42
N LEU A 263 6.65 5.18 -15.81
CA LEU A 263 7.45 4.11 -16.40
C LEU A 263 8.40 4.58 -17.52
N PRO A 264 7.98 5.39 -18.52
CA PRO A 264 8.88 5.78 -19.60
C PRO A 264 10.07 6.65 -19.12
N THR A 265 9.94 7.35 -17.99
CA THR A 265 11.06 8.07 -17.36
C THR A 265 12.05 7.10 -16.71
N TRP A 266 11.57 5.97 -16.17
CA TRP A 266 12.42 4.95 -15.56
C TRP A 266 13.13 4.06 -16.57
N LEU A 267 12.47 3.67 -17.67
CA LEU A 267 13.02 2.73 -18.66
C LEU A 267 14.46 3.04 -19.12
N PRO A 268 14.82 4.27 -19.55
CA PRO A 268 16.17 4.57 -19.99
C PRO A 268 17.20 4.66 -18.85
N LEU A 269 16.76 4.55 -17.58
CA LEU A 269 17.62 4.57 -16.39
C LEU A 269 17.95 3.14 -15.91
N LEU A 270 17.23 2.13 -16.40
CA LEU A 270 17.44 0.72 -16.08
C LEU A 270 18.52 0.11 -16.99
N ASN A 271 19.34 -0.78 -16.44
CA ASN A 271 20.37 -1.50 -17.21
C ASN A 271 19.78 -2.55 -18.15
N THR A 272 18.62 -3.10 -17.79
CA THR A 272 17.91 -4.11 -18.57
C THR A 272 16.43 -3.72 -18.69
N GLU A 273 15.83 -4.08 -19.82
CA GLU A 273 14.41 -3.86 -20.04
C GLU A 273 13.61 -4.77 -19.08
N PRO A 274 12.71 -4.21 -18.25
CA PRO A 274 11.91 -5.02 -17.33
C PRO A 274 10.75 -5.70 -18.06
N ALA A 275 10.30 -6.85 -17.53
CA ALA A 275 8.98 -7.36 -17.87
C ALA A 275 7.91 -6.57 -17.11
N ILE A 276 6.65 -6.68 -17.54
CA ILE A 276 5.51 -6.00 -16.93
C ILE A 276 4.47 -7.01 -16.50
N VAL A 277 4.03 -6.92 -15.24
CA VAL A 277 2.83 -7.59 -14.77
C VAL A 277 1.75 -6.52 -14.61
N PHE A 278 0.80 -6.51 -15.53
CA PHE A 278 -0.32 -5.57 -15.51
C PHE A 278 -1.54 -6.21 -14.85
N SER A 279 -2.04 -5.59 -13.78
CA SER A 279 -3.22 -6.03 -13.04
C SER A 279 -4.28 -4.94 -13.00
N TYR A 280 -5.51 -5.30 -13.37
CA TYR A 280 -6.67 -4.41 -13.32
C TYR A 280 -7.81 -5.01 -12.48
N ARG A 281 -8.77 -4.15 -12.11
CA ARG A 281 -9.93 -4.49 -11.29
C ARG A 281 -11.16 -3.75 -11.80
N HIS A 282 -12.35 -4.28 -11.53
CA HIS A 282 -13.61 -3.63 -11.83
C HIS A 282 -13.61 -2.15 -11.39
N PRO A 283 -13.91 -1.21 -12.31
CA PRO A 283 -13.71 0.22 -12.08
C PRO A 283 -14.54 0.76 -10.91
N LEU A 284 -15.78 0.28 -10.79
CA LEU A 284 -16.67 0.70 -9.71
C LEU A 284 -16.19 0.24 -8.32
N GLU A 285 -15.60 -0.96 -8.22
CA GLU A 285 -15.04 -1.42 -6.94
C GLU A 285 -13.83 -0.58 -6.52
N VAL A 286 -13.01 -0.17 -7.50
CA VAL A 286 -11.89 0.74 -7.25
C VAL A 286 -12.40 2.11 -6.81
N ALA A 287 -13.35 2.70 -7.54
CA ALA A 287 -13.91 4.01 -7.24
C ALA A 287 -14.60 4.04 -5.86
N MET A 288 -15.41 3.02 -5.52
CA MET A 288 -16.00 2.88 -4.18
C MET A 288 -14.94 2.71 -3.09
N SER A 289 -13.87 1.95 -3.35
CA SER A 289 -12.77 1.82 -2.39
C SER A 289 -12.03 3.13 -2.18
N LEU A 290 -11.86 3.96 -3.21
CA LEU A 290 -11.26 5.29 -3.11
C LEU A 290 -12.17 6.26 -2.35
N LYS A 291 -13.49 6.23 -2.62
CA LYS A 291 -14.51 6.98 -1.89
C LYS A 291 -14.47 6.69 -0.39
N LYS A 292 -14.43 5.41 0.00
CA LYS A 292 -14.33 4.99 1.41
C LYS A 292 -13.06 5.50 2.10
N ARG A 293 -11.92 5.47 1.41
CA ARG A 293 -10.62 5.85 1.97
C ARG A 293 -10.44 7.37 2.06
N GLN A 294 -10.84 8.09 1.01
CA GLN A 294 -10.39 9.48 0.78
C GLN A 294 -11.53 10.47 0.57
N LYS A 295 -12.78 10.03 0.68
CA LYS A 295 -13.98 10.84 0.38
C LYS A 295 -14.00 11.38 -1.06
N PHE A 296 -13.38 10.66 -2.00
CA PHE A 296 -13.48 10.96 -3.42
C PHE A 296 -14.93 10.91 -3.89
N LEU A 297 -15.27 11.77 -4.85
CA LEU A 297 -16.46 11.54 -5.66
C LEU A 297 -16.26 10.28 -6.50
N LEU A 298 -17.34 9.56 -6.79
CA LEU A 298 -17.24 8.31 -7.54
C LEU A 298 -16.68 8.57 -8.95
N GLU A 299 -17.15 9.65 -9.58
CA GLU A 299 -16.66 10.15 -10.87
C GLU A 299 -15.14 10.36 -10.88
N GLN A 300 -14.58 11.02 -9.86
CA GLN A 300 -13.13 11.21 -9.73
C GLN A 300 -12.40 9.87 -9.70
N GLY A 301 -12.90 8.91 -8.92
CA GLY A 301 -12.36 7.55 -8.82
C GLY A 301 -12.40 6.79 -10.16
N LEU A 302 -13.47 6.96 -10.94
CA LEU A 302 -13.64 6.34 -12.26
C LEU A 302 -12.70 6.97 -13.30
N ARG A 303 -12.56 8.30 -13.30
CA ARG A 303 -11.64 9.02 -14.19
C ARG A 303 -10.20 8.61 -13.99
N ILE A 304 -9.73 8.64 -12.75
CA ILE A 304 -8.36 8.25 -12.45
C ILE A 304 -8.10 6.77 -12.75
N TRP A 305 -9.11 5.90 -12.55
CA TRP A 305 -9.01 4.51 -12.95
C TRP A 305 -8.77 4.37 -14.45
N ILE A 306 -9.50 5.12 -15.29
CA ILE A 306 -9.27 5.10 -16.74
C ILE A 306 -7.85 5.55 -17.06
N VAL A 307 -7.41 6.69 -16.50
CA VAL A 307 -6.09 7.26 -16.80
C VAL A 307 -4.95 6.30 -16.44
N TYR A 308 -4.98 5.70 -15.25
CA TYR A 308 -3.92 4.79 -14.82
C TYR A 308 -3.86 3.52 -15.68
N ASN A 309 -5.01 2.92 -16.01
CA ASN A 309 -5.01 1.73 -16.87
C ASN A 309 -4.60 2.08 -18.31
N MET A 310 -5.01 3.23 -18.83
CA MET A 310 -4.54 3.76 -20.12
C MET A 310 -3.03 3.90 -20.14
N ARG A 311 -2.46 4.63 -19.17
CA ARG A 311 -1.03 4.89 -19.10
C ARG A 311 -0.24 3.60 -18.88
N ALA A 312 -0.72 2.69 -18.04
CA ALA A 312 -0.11 1.37 -17.87
C ALA A 312 0.01 0.62 -19.21
N VAL A 313 -1.06 0.57 -20.01
CA VAL A 313 -1.07 -0.15 -21.29
C VAL A 313 -0.21 0.54 -22.35
N GLN A 314 -0.35 1.87 -22.49
CA GLN A 314 0.40 2.65 -23.48
C GLN A 314 1.91 2.61 -23.20
N ASN A 315 2.30 2.87 -21.96
CA ASN A 315 3.71 2.99 -21.57
C ASN A 315 4.43 1.63 -21.53
N SER A 316 3.69 0.52 -21.52
CA SER A 316 4.26 -0.84 -21.57
C SER A 316 4.03 -1.57 -22.89
N ARG A 317 3.55 -0.90 -23.93
CA ARG A 317 3.18 -1.50 -25.22
C ARG A 317 4.29 -2.35 -25.84
N ASN A 318 5.53 -1.86 -25.81
CA ASN A 318 6.69 -2.52 -26.42
C ASN A 318 7.44 -3.46 -25.46
N LEU A 319 6.93 -3.66 -24.25
CA LEU A 319 7.57 -4.49 -23.22
C LEU A 319 6.91 -5.86 -23.16
N CYS A 320 7.65 -6.88 -22.71
CA CYS A 320 7.03 -8.17 -22.42
C CYS A 320 6.04 -8.03 -21.27
N ARG A 321 4.75 -8.23 -21.56
CA ARG A 321 3.65 -8.00 -20.62
C ARG A 321 2.86 -9.27 -20.34
N ILE A 322 2.67 -9.54 -19.06
CA ILE A 322 1.75 -10.53 -18.50
C ILE A 322 0.55 -9.78 -17.92
N VAL A 323 -0.65 -10.21 -18.28
CA VAL A 323 -1.90 -9.56 -17.84
C VAL A 323 -2.63 -10.47 -16.87
N THR A 324 -3.09 -9.90 -15.76
CA THR A 324 -3.98 -10.54 -14.79
C THR A 324 -5.06 -9.55 -14.34
N SER A 325 -5.99 -10.03 -13.51
CA SER A 325 -6.98 -9.16 -12.88
C SER A 325 -7.25 -9.63 -11.46
N GLN A 326 -7.73 -8.71 -10.62
CA GLN A 326 -8.12 -9.03 -9.25
C GLN A 326 -9.14 -10.17 -9.21
N ASP A 327 -10.07 -10.22 -10.17
CA ASP A 327 -11.05 -11.30 -10.29
C ASP A 327 -10.42 -12.67 -10.58
N LYS A 328 -9.38 -12.72 -11.41
CA LYS A 328 -8.66 -13.98 -11.69
C LYS A 328 -7.90 -14.44 -10.46
N ILE A 329 -7.20 -13.52 -9.80
CA ILE A 329 -6.42 -13.83 -8.60
C ILE A 329 -7.36 -14.30 -7.50
N LEU A 330 -8.45 -13.59 -7.22
CA LEU A 330 -9.38 -13.98 -6.15
C LEU A 330 -10.13 -15.28 -6.42
N ARG A 331 -10.37 -15.64 -7.69
CA ARG A 331 -11.06 -16.90 -8.04
C ARG A 331 -10.20 -18.12 -7.73
N ASN A 332 -8.90 -18.06 -8.02
CA ASN A 332 -7.97 -19.14 -7.69
C ASN A 332 -6.55 -18.55 -7.53
N PRO A 333 -6.20 -18.02 -6.35
CA PRO A 333 -4.99 -17.22 -6.21
C PRO A 333 -3.73 -18.01 -6.46
N LYS A 334 -3.65 -19.24 -5.93
CA LYS A 334 -2.52 -20.13 -6.15
C LYS A 334 -2.29 -20.37 -7.65
N LYS A 335 -3.34 -20.75 -8.38
CA LYS A 335 -3.24 -21.06 -9.82
C LYS A 335 -2.86 -19.81 -10.63
N GLU A 336 -3.48 -18.68 -10.34
CA GLU A 336 -3.24 -17.46 -11.11
C GLU A 336 -1.85 -16.87 -10.86
N VAL A 337 -1.38 -16.85 -9.61
CA VAL A 337 -0.02 -16.36 -9.31
C VAL A 337 1.04 -17.33 -9.85
N GLN A 338 0.80 -18.65 -9.80
CA GLN A 338 1.69 -19.61 -10.45
C GLN A 338 1.74 -19.39 -11.96
N ARG A 339 0.59 -19.20 -12.63
CA ARG A 339 0.54 -18.84 -14.06
C ARG A 339 1.35 -17.59 -14.36
N VAL A 340 1.18 -16.52 -13.59
CA VAL A 340 1.93 -15.27 -13.76
C VAL A 340 3.44 -15.51 -13.61
N SER A 341 3.85 -16.27 -12.59
CA SER A 341 5.26 -16.60 -12.38
C SER A 341 5.84 -17.45 -13.52
N ASP A 342 5.11 -18.46 -13.98
CA ASP A 342 5.54 -19.35 -15.06
C ASP A 342 5.66 -18.58 -16.39
N GLU A 343 4.73 -17.67 -16.68
CA GLU A 343 4.77 -16.82 -17.88
C GLU A 343 5.88 -15.76 -17.79
N LEU A 344 6.19 -15.22 -16.61
CA LEU A 344 7.34 -14.32 -16.43
C LEU A 344 8.64 -14.99 -16.87
N THR A 345 8.85 -16.26 -16.50
CA THR A 345 10.00 -17.03 -16.97
C THR A 345 9.86 -17.41 -18.45
N SER A 346 8.81 -18.14 -18.80
CA SER A 346 8.71 -18.79 -20.12
C SER A 346 8.48 -17.82 -21.28
N LYS A 347 7.74 -16.73 -21.05
CA LYS A 347 7.40 -15.74 -22.08
C LYS A 347 8.30 -14.50 -22.02
N CYS A 348 8.67 -14.06 -20.81
CA CYS A 348 9.42 -12.81 -20.65
C CYS A 348 10.91 -12.97 -20.31
N GLY A 349 11.39 -14.19 -20.07
CA GLY A 349 12.79 -14.44 -19.79
C GLY A 349 13.25 -13.89 -18.43
N VAL A 350 12.33 -13.71 -17.48
CA VAL A 350 12.68 -13.37 -16.09
C VAL A 350 13.14 -14.64 -15.37
N PRO A 351 14.31 -14.66 -14.71
CA PRO A 351 14.80 -15.82 -13.98
C PRO A 351 13.75 -16.39 -13.03
N THR A 352 13.61 -17.71 -13.04
CA THR A 352 12.66 -18.40 -12.17
C THR A 352 13.04 -18.18 -10.72
N PRO A 353 12.09 -17.76 -9.87
CA PRO A 353 12.39 -17.59 -8.46
C PRO A 353 12.48 -18.96 -7.77
N LEU A 354 13.21 -19.04 -6.66
CA LEU A 354 13.58 -20.31 -6.03
C LEU A 354 12.41 -21.07 -5.36
N ARG A 355 11.24 -20.43 -5.18
CA ARG A 355 10.13 -20.98 -4.38
C ARG A 355 8.92 -21.29 -5.25
N ARG A 356 8.31 -22.45 -4.97
CA ARG A 356 6.95 -22.75 -5.42
C ARG A 356 5.94 -22.20 -4.43
N ILE A 357 4.84 -21.67 -4.95
CA ILE A 357 3.80 -21.04 -4.14
C ILE A 357 3.07 -22.11 -3.31
N LYS A 358 3.20 -22.01 -1.99
CA LYS A 358 2.48 -22.85 -1.02
C LYS A 358 1.08 -22.29 -0.76
N GLN A 359 0.12 -23.17 -0.45
CA GLN A 359 -1.26 -22.76 -0.17
C GLN A 359 -1.35 -21.89 1.10
N SER A 360 -0.52 -22.16 2.11
CA SER A 360 -0.49 -21.39 3.35
C SER A 360 -0.23 -19.89 3.15
N ILE A 361 0.63 -19.52 2.19
CA ILE A 361 0.91 -18.12 1.85
C ILE A 361 -0.30 -17.48 1.16
N VAL A 362 -1.03 -18.24 0.35
CA VAL A 362 -2.26 -17.75 -0.27
C VAL A 362 -3.30 -17.41 0.79
N ASP A 363 -3.47 -18.28 1.78
CA ASP A 363 -4.45 -18.12 2.85
C ASP A 363 -4.12 -16.91 3.75
N GLU A 364 -2.83 -16.58 3.90
CA GLU A 364 -2.38 -15.38 4.62
C GLU A 364 -2.73 -14.09 3.89
N PHE A 365 -2.64 -14.04 2.56
CA PHE A 365 -2.84 -12.81 1.77
C PHE A 365 -4.27 -12.58 1.32
N VAL A 366 -4.97 -13.67 1.01
CA VAL A 366 -6.31 -13.60 0.42
C VAL A 366 -7.34 -13.84 1.51
N ASP A 367 -7.96 -12.75 2.00
CA ASP A 367 -9.18 -12.87 2.77
C ASP A 367 -10.38 -12.83 1.81
N PRO A 368 -11.13 -13.94 1.65
CA PRO A 368 -12.32 -13.97 0.79
C PRO A 368 -13.37 -12.94 1.22
N LYS A 369 -13.42 -12.55 2.50
CA LYS A 369 -14.40 -11.62 3.05
C LYS A 369 -14.16 -10.17 2.66
N LEU A 370 -12.96 -9.81 2.22
CA LEU A 370 -12.65 -8.46 1.73
C LEU A 370 -13.27 -8.14 0.35
N GLN A 371 -13.98 -9.08 -0.26
CA GLN A 371 -14.77 -8.90 -1.48
C GLN A 371 -16.14 -8.28 -1.16
N HIS A 372 -16.16 -7.08 -0.57
CA HIS A 372 -17.38 -6.49 -0.04
C HIS A 372 -18.40 -6.03 -1.10
N ASN A 373 -17.99 -5.82 -2.36
CA ASN A 373 -18.83 -5.11 -3.35
C ASN A 373 -19.34 -5.99 -4.52
N LYS A 374 -19.01 -7.29 -4.55
CA LYS A 374 -19.26 -8.13 -5.73
C LYS A 374 -20.71 -8.60 -5.87
N LYS A 375 -21.43 -8.70 -4.74
CA LYS A 375 -22.86 -9.07 -4.73
C LYS A 375 -23.72 -7.96 -5.32
N ASP A 376 -23.52 -6.73 -4.87
CA ASP A 376 -24.32 -5.57 -5.30
C ASP A 376 -24.21 -5.32 -6.81
N LEU A 377 -23.05 -5.61 -7.40
CA LEU A 377 -22.82 -5.51 -8.85
C LEU A 377 -23.54 -6.59 -9.68
N ALA A 378 -23.77 -7.77 -9.12
CA ALA A 378 -24.38 -8.89 -9.84
C ALA A 378 -25.90 -8.75 -9.97
N ASP A 379 -26.52 -8.10 -8.99
CA ASP A 379 -27.98 -7.97 -8.87
C ASP A 379 -28.54 -6.72 -9.57
N GLY A 380 -27.67 -5.80 -10.01
CA GLY A 380 -28.05 -4.58 -10.73
C GLY A 380 -28.74 -4.85 -12.07
N LYS A 381 -29.68 -3.96 -12.45
CA LYS A 381 -30.36 -4.00 -13.75
C LYS A 381 -29.35 -3.91 -14.89
N ILE A 382 -29.53 -4.68 -15.96
CA ILE A 382 -28.70 -4.56 -17.17
C ILE A 382 -28.95 -3.19 -17.81
N LEU A 383 -27.89 -2.40 -17.94
CA LEU A 383 -27.92 -1.13 -18.67
C LEU A 383 -27.69 -1.37 -20.17
N MET A 384 -26.66 -2.14 -20.50
CA MET A 384 -26.33 -2.50 -21.89
C MET A 384 -25.39 -3.70 -21.96
N GLU A 385 -25.30 -4.28 -23.16
CA GLU A 385 -24.21 -5.19 -23.54
C GLU A 385 -23.19 -4.43 -24.39
N TYR A 386 -21.91 -4.79 -24.24
CA TYR A 386 -20.80 -4.15 -24.94
C TYR A 386 -19.74 -5.17 -25.34
N GLY A 387 -19.17 -5.04 -26.54
CA GLY A 387 -18.13 -5.93 -27.06
C GLY A 387 -18.57 -7.40 -27.09
N GLU A 388 -17.63 -8.30 -26.77
CA GLU A 388 -17.85 -9.76 -26.73
C GLU A 388 -18.64 -10.20 -25.48
N GLY A 389 -19.91 -9.82 -25.41
CA GLY A 389 -20.85 -10.28 -24.37
C GLY A 389 -20.57 -9.72 -22.98
N CYS A 390 -19.89 -8.57 -22.88
CA CYS A 390 -19.70 -7.90 -21.60
C CYS A 390 -20.99 -7.18 -21.18
N VAL A 391 -21.60 -7.67 -20.10
CA VAL A 391 -22.84 -7.08 -19.55
C VAL A 391 -22.47 -5.96 -18.58
N ILE A 392 -22.91 -4.74 -18.88
CA ILE A 392 -22.78 -3.58 -18.00
C ILE A 392 -24.09 -3.41 -17.23
N ARG A 393 -23.99 -3.52 -15.91
CA ARG A 393 -25.13 -3.38 -14.99
C ARG A 393 -25.13 -2.00 -14.34
N ASP A 394 -26.30 -1.59 -13.89
CA ASP A 394 -26.47 -0.36 -13.14
C ASP A 394 -25.82 -0.46 -11.75
N PHE A 395 -25.67 0.67 -11.09
CA PHE A 395 -25.13 0.76 -9.75
C PHE A 395 -25.91 1.75 -8.89
N ASP A 396 -25.91 1.50 -7.58
CA ASP A 396 -26.51 2.41 -6.63
C ASP A 396 -25.57 3.60 -6.38
N SER A 397 -25.96 4.78 -6.88
CA SER A 397 -25.32 6.05 -6.55
C SER A 397 -25.94 6.64 -5.28
N ASP A 398 -25.08 7.10 -4.35
CA ASP A 398 -25.51 7.84 -3.15
C ASP A 398 -26.08 9.23 -3.47
N LEU A 399 -25.97 9.69 -4.72
CA LEU A 399 -26.45 11.00 -5.14
C LEU A 399 -27.96 10.99 -5.45
N LEU A 400 -28.64 12.03 -4.99
CA LEU A 400 -30.07 12.22 -5.22
C LEU A 400 -30.38 12.39 -6.71
N LYS A 401 -31.59 11.97 -7.11
CA LYS A 401 -32.09 12.15 -8.48
C LYS A 401 -32.16 13.65 -8.81
N GLY A 402 -31.41 14.07 -9.84
CA GLY A 402 -31.32 15.48 -10.26
C GLY A 402 -30.03 16.20 -9.86
N ASP A 403 -29.14 15.57 -9.08
CA ASP A 403 -27.80 16.11 -8.82
C ASP A 403 -26.98 16.16 -10.13
N PRO A 404 -26.41 17.31 -10.52
CA PRO A 404 -25.58 17.40 -11.73
C PRO A 404 -24.39 16.42 -11.73
N ASN A 405 -23.84 16.08 -10.55
CA ASN A 405 -22.73 15.15 -10.42
C ASN A 405 -23.15 13.71 -10.70
N LYS A 406 -24.43 13.36 -10.49
CA LYS A 406 -24.94 12.01 -10.78
C LYS A 406 -24.82 11.67 -12.27
N LYS A 407 -25.13 12.63 -13.15
CA LYS A 407 -24.95 12.45 -14.59
C LYS A 407 -23.49 12.22 -14.95
N ASN A 408 -22.56 12.91 -14.29
CA ASN A 408 -21.13 12.70 -14.50
C ASN A 408 -20.69 11.31 -14.00
N GLU A 409 -21.18 10.86 -12.85
CA GLU A 409 -20.92 9.49 -12.35
C GLU A 409 -21.38 8.43 -13.37
N GLU A 410 -22.60 8.55 -13.91
CA GLU A 410 -23.14 7.62 -14.91
C GLU A 410 -22.29 7.61 -16.20
N VAL A 411 -21.91 8.79 -16.70
CA VAL A 411 -21.07 8.93 -17.91
C VAL A 411 -19.70 8.26 -17.72
N PHE A 412 -19.00 8.61 -16.63
CA PHE A 412 -17.68 8.04 -16.39
C PHE A 412 -17.72 6.56 -15.99
N TYR A 413 -18.82 6.11 -15.38
CA TYR A 413 -19.02 4.70 -15.10
C TYR A 413 -19.14 3.91 -16.39
N LEU A 414 -19.99 4.35 -17.33
CA LEU A 414 -20.12 3.70 -18.64
C LEU A 414 -18.80 3.72 -19.41
N MET A 415 -18.06 4.83 -19.41
CA MET A 415 -16.73 4.91 -20.04
C MET A 415 -15.75 3.91 -19.42
N ALA A 416 -15.63 3.88 -18.10
CA ALA A 416 -14.73 2.99 -17.40
C ALA A 416 -15.11 1.51 -17.59
N MET A 417 -16.40 1.20 -17.63
CA MET A 417 -16.90 -0.15 -17.88
C MET A 417 -16.57 -0.65 -19.28
N LYS A 418 -16.70 0.20 -20.31
CA LYS A 418 -16.27 -0.16 -21.68
C LYS A 418 -14.79 -0.51 -21.72
N VAL A 419 -13.94 0.34 -21.14
CA VAL A 419 -12.51 0.07 -20.99
C VAL A 419 -12.26 -1.24 -20.22
N TYR A 420 -12.99 -1.49 -19.13
CA TYR A 420 -12.89 -2.75 -18.37
C TYR A 420 -13.23 -3.98 -19.21
N CYS A 421 -14.27 -3.90 -20.03
CA CYS A 421 -14.65 -4.95 -20.96
C CYS A 421 -13.55 -5.17 -22.01
N ASP A 422 -13.01 -4.10 -22.60
CA ASP A 422 -11.93 -4.16 -23.60
C ASP A 422 -10.62 -4.71 -23.00
N LEU A 423 -10.32 -4.42 -21.74
CA LEU A 423 -9.21 -5.03 -21.00
C LEU A 423 -9.41 -6.55 -20.82
N LYS A 424 -10.66 -6.99 -20.68
CA LYS A 424 -11.02 -8.41 -20.47
C LYS A 424 -11.01 -9.22 -21.76
N SER A 425 -11.52 -8.68 -22.87
CA SER A 425 -11.44 -9.30 -24.20
C SER A 425 -10.02 -9.24 -24.77
N GLY A 426 -9.24 -8.25 -24.35
CA GLY A 426 -7.90 -7.99 -24.84
C GLY A 426 -7.86 -6.91 -25.93
N ASP A 427 -9.00 -6.36 -26.32
CA ASP A 427 -9.10 -5.28 -27.31
C ASP A 427 -8.32 -4.03 -26.89
N ALA A 428 -8.28 -3.72 -25.60
CA ALA A 428 -7.55 -2.57 -25.07
C ALA A 428 -6.02 -2.64 -25.29
N PHE A 429 -5.49 -3.81 -25.64
CA PHE A 429 -4.06 -4.00 -25.92
C PHE A 429 -3.71 -3.92 -27.40
N LYS A 430 -4.70 -3.74 -28.29
CA LYS A 430 -4.45 -3.57 -29.73
C LYS A 430 -3.78 -2.22 -30.02
N GLU A 431 -2.97 -2.18 -31.08
CA GLU A 431 -2.22 -0.98 -31.48
C GLU A 431 -3.12 0.21 -31.84
N ASP A 432 -4.24 -0.08 -32.49
CA ASP A 432 -5.22 0.89 -32.96
C ASP A 432 -6.30 1.25 -31.92
N TYR A 433 -6.22 0.69 -30.71
CA TYR A 433 -7.19 0.94 -29.64
C TYR A 433 -7.29 2.43 -29.30
N LYS A 434 -8.53 2.95 -29.30
CA LYS A 434 -8.83 4.34 -28.99
C LYS A 434 -9.32 4.46 -27.56
N TRP A 435 -8.48 5.04 -26.71
CA TRP A 435 -8.84 5.35 -25.33
C TRP A 435 -9.88 6.47 -25.29
N PRO A 436 -10.83 6.43 -24.35
CA PRO A 436 -11.82 7.49 -24.19
C PRO A 436 -11.16 8.82 -23.81
N THR A 437 -11.71 9.92 -24.33
CA THR A 437 -11.27 11.31 -24.07
C THR A 437 -12.43 12.11 -23.48
N TRP A 438 -12.14 13.04 -22.57
CA TRP A 438 -13.15 13.89 -21.90
C TRP A 438 -12.61 15.28 -21.58
#